data_AF-A0A258JNM6-F1
#
_entry.id   AF-A0A258JNM6-F1
#
_cell.length_a   1.000
_cell.length_b   1.000
_cell.length_c   1.000
_cell.angle_alpha   90.00
_cell.angle_beta   90.00
_cell.angle_gamma   90.00
#
_symmetry.space_group_name_H-M   'P 1'
#
loop_
_entity.id
_entity.type
_entity.pdbx_description
1 polymer ?
#
loop_
_entity_poly.entity_id
_entity_poly.type
_entity_poly.pdbx_seq_one_letter_code
_entity_poly.pdbx_strand_id
1 'polypeptide(L)' 'WISLAEKHQIGWWITSALESNVGLNAIAQWTFLQHNIMPQGLGTGALYTNNFDCPLEVSAGQLWYKKAGSWFFNL' A
#
# COMPACT_ATOMS: atom_id res chain seq x y z
N TRP A 1 12.75 10.81 6.64
CA TRP A 1 13.72 10.54 5.56
C TRP A 1 13.24 11.14 4.24
N ILE A 2 11.94 11.12 3.91
CA ILE A 2 11.37 11.78 2.71
C ILE A 2 11.82 13.24 2.60
N SER A 3 11.65 14.03 3.66
CA SER A 3 12.07 15.44 3.68
C SER A 3 13.57 15.64 3.41
N LEU A 4 14.41 14.70 3.83
CA LEU A 4 15.85 14.74 3.55
C LEU A 4 16.13 14.37 2.09
N ALA A 5 15.44 13.36 1.55
CA ALA A 5 15.55 12.99 0.15
C ALA A 5 15.13 14.15 -0.77
N GLU A 6 14.00 14.80 -0.47
CA GLU A 6 13.53 16.00 -1.19
C GLU A 6 14.52 17.15 -1.12
N LYS A 7 15.05 17.45 0.08
CA LYS A 7 16.08 18.49 0.28
C LYS A 7 17.32 18.27 -0.60
N HIS A 8 17.69 17.02 -0.84
CA HIS A 8 18.86 16.64 -1.63
C HIS A 8 18.51 16.21 -3.07
N GLN A 9 17.26 16.41 -3.51
CA GLN A 9 16.78 16.02 -4.85
C GLN A 9 16.98 14.54 -5.17
N ILE A 10 16.88 13.68 -4.16
CA ILE A 10 16.99 12.22 -4.28
C ILE A 10 15.60 11.64 -4.49
N GLY A 11 15.41 10.89 -5.58
CA GLY A 11 14.18 10.15 -5.84
C GLY A 11 13.94 9.07 -4.79
N TRP A 12 12.69 8.78 -4.48
CA TRP A 12 12.33 7.81 -3.47
C TRP A 12 11.00 7.11 -3.78
N TRP A 13 10.76 5.99 -3.12
CA TRP A 13 9.49 5.26 -3.14
C TRP A 13 9.29 4.55 -1.80
N ILE A 14 8.08 4.03 -1.59
CA ILE A 14 7.65 3.30 -0.40
C ILE A 14 7.48 1.83 -0.78
N THR A 15 7.76 0.93 0.16
CA THR A 15 7.53 -0.51 0.02
C THR A 15 6.74 -1.03 1.20
N SER A 16 5.94 -2.08 0.95
CA SER A 16 5.43 -2.95 2.01
C SER A 16 6.57 -3.78 2.62
N ALA A 17 6.34 -4.31 3.81
CA ALA A 17 7.30 -5.05 4.61
C ALA A 17 6.65 -6.29 5.26
N LEU A 18 5.91 -7.06 4.45
CA LEU A 18 5.30 -8.33 4.88
C LEU A 18 4.25 -8.18 6.00
N GLU A 19 3.54 -7.06 6.00
CA GLU A 19 2.39 -6.85 6.89
C GLU A 19 1.11 -7.58 6.43
N SER A 20 0.13 -7.68 7.32
CA SER A 20 -1.22 -8.13 6.96
C SER A 20 -1.94 -7.09 6.10
N ASN A 21 -3.08 -7.47 5.52
CA ASN A 21 -3.89 -6.59 4.68
C ASN A 21 -4.37 -5.32 5.41
N VAL A 22 -4.47 -5.35 6.74
CA VAL A 22 -4.74 -4.16 7.55
C VAL A 22 -3.57 -3.16 7.44
N GLY A 23 -2.34 -3.63 7.64
CA GLY A 23 -1.15 -2.79 7.52
C GLY A 23 -0.92 -2.30 6.09
N LEU A 24 -1.12 -3.19 5.09
CA LEU A 24 -0.99 -2.85 3.68
C LEU A 24 -1.98 -1.74 3.29
N ASN A 25 -3.21 -1.80 3.80
CA ASN A 25 -4.21 -0.76 3.56
C ASN A 25 -3.79 0.59 4.15
N ALA A 26 -3.28 0.59 5.39
CA ALA A 26 -2.79 1.81 6.04
C ALA A 26 -1.63 2.45 5.26
N ILE A 27 -0.61 1.66 4.89
CA ILE A 27 0.53 2.20 4.14
C ILE A 27 0.15 2.62 2.72
N ALA A 28 -0.79 1.93 2.06
CA ALA A 28 -1.28 2.31 0.73
C ALA A 28 -1.98 3.68 0.75
N GLN A 29 -2.85 3.92 1.73
CA GLN A 29 -3.52 5.22 1.87
C GLN A 29 -2.52 6.33 2.20
N TRP A 30 -1.58 6.08 3.13
CA TRP A 30 -0.54 7.06 3.46
C TRP A 30 0.36 7.37 2.27
N THR A 31 0.72 6.35 1.47
CA THR A 31 1.52 6.48 0.25
C THR A 31 0.81 7.36 -0.79
N PHE A 32 -0.49 7.19 -0.97
CA PHE A 32 -1.30 7.99 -1.89
C PHE A 32 -1.25 9.50 -1.56
N LEU A 33 -1.26 9.85 -0.26
CA LEU A 33 -1.20 11.24 0.19
C LEU A 33 0.14 11.94 -0.10
N GLN A 34 1.20 11.19 -0.43
CA GLN A 34 2.50 11.80 -0.73
C GLN A 34 2.60 12.35 -2.16
N HIS A 35 1.62 12.06 -3.03
CA HIS A 35 1.60 12.51 -4.43
C HIS A 35 2.89 12.21 -5.22
N ASN A 36 3.61 11.15 -4.84
CA ASN A 36 4.83 10.72 -5.51
C ASN A 36 4.49 9.93 -6.78
N ILE A 37 4.94 10.41 -7.94
CA ILE A 37 4.66 9.82 -9.26
C ILE A 37 5.47 8.54 -9.55
N MET A 38 6.49 8.24 -8.76
CA MET A 38 7.27 7.01 -8.92
C MET A 38 6.40 5.78 -8.62
N PRO A 39 6.60 4.64 -9.31
CA PRO A 39 5.99 3.37 -8.91
C PRO A 39 6.38 2.99 -7.48
N GLN A 40 5.43 2.42 -6.73
CA GLN A 40 5.58 2.09 -5.31
C GLN A 40 5.62 0.55 -5.13
N GLY A 41 6.40 0.06 -4.18
CA GLY A 41 6.60 -1.36 -3.88
C GLY A 41 5.53 -1.96 -2.95
N LEU A 42 4.26 -1.73 -3.25
CA LEU A 42 3.13 -2.22 -2.44
C LEU A 42 2.55 -3.51 -3.03
N GLY A 43 1.88 -4.32 -2.20
CA GLY A 43 1.11 -5.49 -2.68
C GLY A 43 1.49 -6.85 -2.09
N THR A 44 2.26 -6.90 -1.00
CA THR A 44 2.64 -8.17 -0.34
C THR A 44 1.48 -8.90 0.36
N GLY A 45 0.32 -8.26 0.51
CA GLY A 45 -0.85 -8.83 1.18
C GLY A 45 -1.38 -10.13 0.57
N ALA A 46 -1.12 -10.39 -0.71
CA ALA A 46 -1.49 -11.61 -1.41
C ALA A 46 -0.57 -12.82 -1.12
N LEU A 47 0.51 -12.64 -0.36
CA LEU A 47 1.46 -13.72 -0.03
C LEU A 47 0.93 -14.69 1.04
N TYR A 48 -0.08 -14.29 1.81
CA TYR A 48 -0.61 -15.07 2.93
C TYR A 48 -1.95 -15.70 2.57
N THR A 49 -2.13 -16.99 2.91
CA THR A 49 -3.40 -17.71 2.77
C THR A 49 -4.37 -17.45 3.92
N ASN A 50 -3.88 -16.91 5.04
CA ASN A 50 -4.63 -16.58 6.25
C ASN A 50 -4.59 -15.06 6.54
N ASN A 51 -4.98 -14.25 5.57
CA ASN A 51 -5.00 -12.79 5.70
C ASN A 51 -6.42 -12.24 5.91
N PHE A 52 -6.53 -10.98 6.33
CA PHE A 52 -7.81 -10.28 6.41
C PHE A 52 -8.29 -9.89 5.01
N ASP A 53 -9.58 -10.08 4.70
CA ASP A 53 -10.11 -9.50 3.46
C ASP A 53 -10.08 -7.97 3.58
N CYS A 54 -9.59 -7.31 2.53
CA CYS A 54 -9.52 -5.86 2.49
C CYS A 54 -9.99 -5.32 1.14
N PRO A 55 -10.52 -4.08 1.10
CA PRO A 55 -10.98 -3.43 -0.12
C PRO A 55 -9.82 -2.92 -0.99
N LEU A 56 -8.71 -3.68 -1.09
CA LEU A 56 -7.60 -3.39 -1.99
C LEU A 56 -7.62 -4.33 -3.18
N GLU A 57 -7.43 -3.78 -4.37
CA GLU A 57 -7.36 -4.55 -5.61
C GLU A 57 -6.17 -4.09 -6.44
N VAL A 58 -5.35 -5.03 -6.93
CA VAL A 58 -4.31 -4.73 -7.91
C VAL A 58 -4.91 -4.88 -9.31
N SER A 59 -4.88 -3.80 -10.09
CA SER A 59 -5.35 -3.81 -11.47
C SER A 59 -4.47 -2.90 -12.33
N ALA A 60 -4.04 -3.41 -13.49
CA ALA A 60 -3.14 -2.73 -14.42
C ALA A 60 -1.85 -2.18 -13.76
N GLY A 61 -1.27 -2.92 -12.80
CA GLY A 61 -0.05 -2.51 -12.08
C GLY A 61 -0.26 -1.41 -11.04
N GLN A 62 -1.51 -1.06 -10.72
CA GLN A 62 -1.88 -0.07 -9.71
C GLN A 62 -2.67 -0.71 -8.58
N LEU A 63 -2.48 -0.20 -7.36
CA LEU A 63 -3.22 -0.62 -6.17
C LEU A 63 -4.41 0.32 -5.95
N TRP A 64 -5.62 -0.23 -5.98
CA TRP A 64 -6.87 0.50 -5.89
C TRP A 64 -7.56 0.25 -4.56
N TYR A 65 -8.09 1.30 -3.95
CA TYR A 65 -9.06 1.16 -2.86
C TYR A 65 -10.49 1.10 -3.42
N LYS A 66 -11.11 -0.07 -3.40
CA LYS A 66 -12.48 -0.27 -3.89
C LYS A 66 -13.48 -0.05 -2.75
N LYS A 67 -14.13 1.12 -2.72
CA LYS A 67 -15.13 1.47 -1.69
C LYS A 67 -16.29 0.45 -1.57
N ALA A 68 -16.58 -0.31 -2.62
CA ALA A 68 -17.61 -1.34 -2.61
C ALA A 68 -17.15 -2.66 -1.95
N GLY A 69 -15.85 -2.83 -1.70
CA GLY A 69 -15.31 -3.99 -0.99
C GLY A 69 -15.58 -3.90 0.52
N SER A 70 -15.79 -5.05 1.15
CA SER A 70 -15.99 -5.14 2.61
C SER A 70 -14.74 -5.66 3.30
N TRP A 71 -14.54 -5.22 4.54
CA TRP A 71 -13.59 -5.86 5.45
C TRP A 71 -14.23 -7.10 6.04
N PHE A 72 -13.52 -8.22 6.03
CA PHE A 72 -13.93 -9.41 6.77
C PHE A 72 -12.92 -9.68 7.88
N PHE A 73 -13.40 -9.58 9.11
CA PHE A 73 -12.65 -9.92 10.31
C PHE A 73 -13.25 -11.21 10.87
N ASN A 74 -12.52 -12.32 10.73
CA ASN A 74 -12.84 -13.54 11.48
C ASN A 74 -12.10 -13.45 12.82
N LEU A 75 -12.76 -12.88 13.83
CA LEU A 75 -12.23 -12.66 15.19
C LEU A 75 -12.61 -13.82 16.11
#